data_AF-A0A8S1C8B4-F1
#
_entry.id   AF-A0A8S1C8B4-F1
#
_cell.length_a   1.000
_cell.length_b   1.000
_cell.length_c   1.000
_cell.angle_alpha   90.00
_cell.angle_beta   90.00
_cell.angle_gamma   90.00
#
_symmetry.space_group_name_H-M   'P 1'
#
loop_
_entity.id
_entity.type
_entity.pdbx_description
1 polymer ?
#
loop_
_entity_poly.entity_id
_entity_poly.type
_entity_poly.pdbx_seq_one_letter_code
_entity_poly.pdbx_strand_id
1 'polypeptide(L)'
;MLPKHLPLPEGPFVPGCFDVMSGYGEESTFLRLWYPASLTDVKKHASQWPRWMDNDYLQGFSAILGIWPIFLRTALRWVGDDLRIPGVWNADVLEGTQQFPTVVLSHGLSACRFLYSSLCMQLASHGIVVAAVEHKDESAASTFFYENESKYLSGKKSTIIFRTVSATSDTGHQLLVRRRQLDIRASECSRALDFLIGVNEGRCCENLLDPETKILEQLKGRLDLETASLMGHSFGGATTLVTAAKDDRFK
;
A
#
# COMPACT_ATOMS: atom_id res chain seq x y z
N MET A 1 -29.42 5.36 -5.72
CA MET A 1 -28.22 4.75 -6.34
C MET A 1 -27.13 4.69 -5.28
N LEU A 2 -26.38 3.58 -5.18
CA LEU A 2 -25.22 3.53 -4.29
C LEU A 2 -24.15 4.53 -4.78
N PRO A 3 -23.46 5.23 -3.88
CA PRO A 3 -22.37 6.12 -4.25
C PRO A 3 -21.26 5.32 -4.97
N LYS A 4 -20.70 5.89 -6.04
CA LYS A 4 -19.58 5.30 -6.80
C LYS A 4 -18.22 5.60 -6.16
N HIS A 5 -18.19 5.73 -4.84
CA HIS A 5 -16.97 5.95 -4.10
C HIS A 5 -17.05 5.28 -2.71
N LEU A 6 -15.90 4.98 -2.11
CA LEU A 6 -15.81 4.55 -0.71
C LEU A 6 -16.36 5.65 0.23
N PRO A 7 -16.67 5.35 1.50
CA PRO A 7 -17.09 6.38 2.47
C PRO A 7 -16.12 7.56 2.50
N LEU A 8 -16.64 8.77 2.72
CA LEU A 8 -15.82 9.98 2.78
C LEU A 8 -14.97 10.01 4.06
N PRO A 9 -13.79 10.67 4.03
CA PRO A 9 -13.03 10.94 5.26
C PRO A 9 -13.85 11.81 6.22
N GLU A 10 -13.73 11.53 7.51
CA GLU A 10 -14.47 12.25 8.56
C GLU A 10 -13.56 13.18 9.39
N GLY A 11 -12.25 13.02 9.28
CA GLY A 11 -11.28 13.88 9.96
C GLY A 11 -11.17 15.29 9.34
N PRO A 12 -10.51 16.22 10.05
CA PRO A 12 -10.42 17.62 9.62
C PRO A 12 -9.53 17.85 8.40
N PHE A 13 -8.67 16.91 8.03
CA PHE A 13 -7.74 17.05 6.91
C PHE A 13 -8.22 16.31 5.67
N VAL A 14 -7.95 16.89 4.49
CA VAL A 14 -8.12 16.17 3.23
C VAL A 14 -6.99 15.13 3.10
N PRO A 15 -7.30 13.84 2.87
CA PRO A 15 -6.28 12.83 2.67
C PRO A 15 -5.69 12.89 1.26
N GLY A 16 -4.37 13.07 1.17
CA GLY A 16 -3.58 12.85 -0.03
C GLY A 16 -3.13 11.39 -0.14
N CYS A 17 -2.87 10.91 -1.36
CA CYS A 17 -2.27 9.59 -1.56
C CYS A 17 -1.46 9.48 -2.86
N PHE A 18 -0.48 8.58 -2.86
CA PHE A 18 0.28 8.19 -4.04
C PHE A 18 0.98 6.84 -3.82
N ASP A 19 1.37 6.18 -4.90
CA ASP A 19 2.14 4.94 -4.85
C ASP A 19 3.64 5.22 -4.98
N VAL A 20 4.43 4.47 -4.22
CA VAL A 20 5.88 4.53 -4.23
C VAL A 20 6.46 3.16 -4.50
N MET A 21 7.38 3.08 -5.47
CA MET A 21 8.29 1.96 -5.61
C MET A 21 9.73 2.46 -5.56
N SER A 22 10.54 1.94 -4.64
CA SER A 22 11.94 2.36 -4.48
C SER A 22 12.87 1.15 -4.49
N GLY A 23 13.91 1.24 -5.34
CA GLY A 23 14.84 0.14 -5.64
C GLY A 23 14.31 -0.88 -6.64
N TYR A 24 15.14 -1.87 -6.96
CA TYR A 24 14.84 -2.94 -7.93
C TYR A 24 14.82 -4.32 -7.25
N GLY A 25 14.32 -5.32 -7.97
CA GLY A 25 14.23 -6.70 -7.50
C GLY A 25 13.11 -6.95 -6.48
N GLU A 26 13.05 -8.17 -5.99
CA GLU A 26 12.04 -8.60 -5.00
C GLU A 26 12.22 -7.92 -3.62
N GLU A 27 13.38 -7.31 -3.36
CA GLU A 27 13.61 -6.58 -2.11
C GLU A 27 13.22 -5.10 -2.19
N SER A 28 12.79 -4.62 -3.36
CA SER A 28 12.29 -3.25 -3.56
C SER A 28 11.14 -2.93 -2.60
N THR A 29 11.10 -1.68 -2.13
CA THR A 29 9.98 -1.19 -1.33
C THR A 29 8.84 -0.84 -2.26
N PHE A 30 7.64 -1.36 -2.00
CA PHE A 30 6.43 -1.00 -2.73
C PHE A 30 5.30 -0.74 -1.75
N LEU A 31 4.74 0.47 -1.75
CA LEU A 31 3.71 0.89 -0.81
C LEU A 31 2.82 1.99 -1.40
N ARG A 32 1.64 2.17 -0.80
CA ARG A 32 0.82 3.38 -0.97
C ARG A 32 0.97 4.25 0.25
N LEU A 33 1.40 5.49 0.05
CA LEU A 33 1.40 6.50 1.11
C LEU A 33 0.05 7.21 1.17
N TRP A 34 -0.42 7.44 2.38
CA TRP A 34 -1.53 8.30 2.74
C TRP A 34 -1.05 9.35 3.73
N TYR A 35 -1.46 10.59 3.56
CA TYR A 35 -0.98 11.71 4.38
C TYR A 35 -1.99 12.86 4.39
N PRO A 36 -1.93 13.77 5.37
CA PRO A 36 -2.72 15.00 5.35
C PRO A 36 -2.25 15.92 4.22
N ALA A 37 -3.15 16.33 3.33
CA ALA A 37 -2.86 17.20 2.19
C ALA A 37 -3.16 18.68 2.50
N SER A 38 -2.52 19.60 1.77
CA SER A 38 -2.76 21.05 1.82
C SER A 38 -4.03 21.46 1.06
N LEU A 39 -5.14 20.77 1.34
CA LEU A 39 -6.44 20.98 0.70
C LEU A 39 -7.54 21.07 1.77
N THR A 40 -8.62 21.76 1.44
CA THR A 40 -9.70 22.09 2.40
C THR A 40 -11.00 21.33 2.15
N ASP A 41 -11.24 20.81 0.95
CA ASP A 41 -12.47 20.08 0.61
C ASP A 41 -12.19 18.96 -0.40
N VAL A 42 -12.24 17.72 0.09
CA VAL A 42 -11.98 16.52 -0.72
C VAL A 42 -12.91 16.39 -1.93
N LYS A 43 -14.14 16.90 -1.85
CA LYS A 43 -15.14 16.77 -2.92
C LYS A 43 -14.85 17.69 -4.10
N LYS A 44 -14.22 18.85 -3.87
CA LYS A 44 -13.79 19.75 -4.96
C LYS A 44 -12.72 19.12 -5.85
N HIS A 45 -12.04 18.09 -5.34
CA HIS A 45 -10.96 17.37 -6.02
C HIS A 45 -11.38 15.96 -6.48
N ALA A 46 -12.68 15.71 -6.65
CA ALA A 46 -13.19 14.39 -7.03
C ALA A 46 -12.65 13.82 -8.36
N SER A 47 -12.22 14.69 -9.28
CA SER A 47 -11.58 14.28 -10.54
C SER A 47 -10.20 13.65 -10.33
N GLN A 48 -9.54 13.95 -9.21
CA GLN A 48 -8.22 13.45 -8.83
C GLN A 48 -8.30 12.22 -7.92
N TRP A 49 -9.50 11.73 -7.60
CA TRP A 49 -9.67 10.53 -6.81
C TRP A 49 -9.20 9.30 -7.58
N PRO A 50 -8.28 8.48 -7.04
CA PRO A 50 -7.82 7.30 -7.73
C PRO A 50 -8.94 6.26 -7.82
N ARG A 51 -8.83 5.39 -8.82
CA ARG A 51 -9.66 4.19 -8.88
C ARG A 51 -9.32 3.28 -7.72
N TRP A 52 -10.32 2.57 -7.22
CA TRP A 52 -10.13 1.65 -6.12
C TRP A 52 -9.26 0.45 -6.51
N MET A 53 -9.35 -0.03 -7.74
CA MET A 53 -8.59 -1.18 -8.23
C MET A 53 -8.00 -0.91 -9.61
N ASP A 54 -6.72 -1.19 -9.77
CA ASP A 54 -6.04 -1.17 -11.07
C ASP A 54 -6.30 -2.46 -11.85
N ASN A 55 -6.28 -2.36 -13.19
CA ASN A 55 -6.53 -3.50 -14.08
C ASN A 55 -5.52 -4.65 -13.90
N ASP A 56 -4.29 -4.33 -13.49
CA ASP A 56 -3.20 -5.28 -13.30
C ASP A 56 -3.49 -6.29 -12.16
N TYR A 57 -4.46 -5.98 -11.29
CA TYR A 57 -4.86 -6.84 -10.17
C TYR A 57 -6.03 -7.77 -10.50
N LEU A 58 -6.72 -7.52 -11.62
CA LEU A 58 -7.88 -8.30 -12.00
C LEU A 58 -7.53 -9.78 -12.17
N GLN A 59 -6.38 -10.09 -12.76
CA GLN A 59 -5.93 -11.48 -12.94
C GLN A 59 -5.70 -12.18 -11.59
N GLY A 60 -5.07 -11.50 -10.64
CA GLY A 60 -4.83 -12.01 -9.30
C GLY A 60 -6.13 -12.36 -8.56
N PHE A 61 -7.06 -11.40 -8.49
CA PHE A 61 -8.37 -11.64 -7.87
C PHE A 61 -9.18 -12.72 -8.60
N SER A 62 -9.09 -12.78 -9.93
CA SER A 62 -9.75 -13.82 -10.73
C SER A 62 -9.23 -15.21 -10.36
N ALA A 63 -7.91 -15.37 -10.24
CA ALA A 63 -7.28 -16.62 -9.84
C ALA A 63 -7.70 -17.06 -8.43
N ILE A 64 -7.78 -16.12 -7.48
CA ILE A 64 -8.22 -16.39 -6.10
C ILE A 64 -9.69 -16.81 -6.04
N LEU A 65 -10.56 -16.12 -6.77
CA LEU A 65 -12.01 -16.38 -6.75
C LEU A 65 -12.40 -17.60 -7.61
N GLY A 66 -11.49 -18.13 -8.45
CA GLY A 66 -11.80 -19.19 -9.41
C GLY A 66 -12.75 -18.73 -10.53
N ILE A 67 -12.78 -17.43 -10.82
CA ILE A 67 -13.67 -16.81 -11.82
C ILE A 67 -12.82 -16.32 -12.98
N TRP A 68 -13.27 -16.51 -14.22
CA TRP A 68 -12.55 -15.97 -15.38
C TRP A 68 -12.51 -14.44 -15.35
N PRO A 69 -11.38 -13.78 -15.72
CA PRO A 69 -11.25 -12.33 -15.64
C PRO A 69 -12.33 -11.53 -16.34
N ILE A 70 -12.87 -12.04 -17.45
CA ILE A 70 -13.96 -11.38 -18.18
C ILE A 70 -15.26 -11.32 -17.37
N PHE A 71 -15.57 -12.36 -16.60
CA PHE A 71 -16.77 -12.39 -15.76
C PHE A 71 -16.59 -11.52 -14.52
N LEU A 72 -15.42 -11.54 -13.89
CA LEU A 72 -15.12 -10.64 -12.77
C LEU A 72 -15.18 -9.16 -13.21
N ARG A 73 -14.56 -8.83 -14.35
CA ARG A 73 -14.64 -7.47 -14.94
C ARG A 73 -16.09 -7.08 -15.23
N THR A 74 -16.87 -8.00 -15.78
CA THR A 74 -18.29 -7.74 -16.06
C THR A 74 -19.04 -7.46 -14.76
N ALA A 75 -18.88 -8.28 -13.72
CA ALA A 75 -19.52 -8.05 -12.42
C ALA A 75 -19.12 -6.70 -11.81
N LEU A 76 -17.84 -6.32 -11.88
CA LEU A 76 -17.35 -5.03 -11.39
C LEU A 76 -17.99 -3.85 -12.13
N ARG A 77 -18.26 -3.97 -13.44
CA ARG A 77 -19.01 -2.95 -14.19
C ARG A 77 -20.40 -2.69 -13.64
N TRP A 78 -21.10 -3.73 -13.18
CA TRP A 78 -22.45 -3.62 -12.62
C TRP A 78 -22.46 -2.93 -11.25
N VAL A 79 -21.43 -3.18 -10.41
CA VAL A 79 -21.28 -2.54 -9.10
C VAL A 79 -20.68 -1.13 -9.22
N GLY A 80 -19.96 -0.87 -10.32
CA GLY A 80 -19.39 0.41 -10.71
C GLY A 80 -17.92 0.25 -11.10
N ASP A 81 -17.64 0.19 -12.41
CA ASP A 81 -16.26 0.08 -12.97
C ASP A 81 -15.36 1.27 -12.60
N ASP A 82 -15.95 2.32 -12.02
CA ASP A 82 -15.29 3.56 -11.62
C ASP A 82 -15.47 3.83 -10.11
N LEU A 83 -15.51 2.78 -9.28
CA LEU A 83 -15.46 2.97 -7.82
C LEU A 83 -14.20 3.75 -7.45
N ARG A 84 -14.37 4.95 -6.89
CA ARG A 84 -13.29 5.86 -6.52
C ARG A 84 -12.99 5.81 -5.03
N ILE A 85 -11.75 6.13 -4.68
CA ILE A 85 -11.35 6.35 -3.30
C ILE A 85 -11.35 7.87 -3.04
N PRO A 86 -12.07 8.41 -2.05
CA PRO A 86 -12.04 9.83 -1.69
C PRO A 86 -10.73 10.33 -1.07
N GLY A 87 -9.60 10.08 -1.73
CA GLY A 87 -8.29 10.68 -1.45
C GLY A 87 -7.76 11.36 -2.70
N VAL A 88 -7.04 12.47 -2.53
CA VAL A 88 -6.56 13.26 -3.66
C VAL A 88 -5.20 12.73 -4.11
N TRP A 89 -5.13 12.23 -5.33
CA TRP A 89 -3.89 11.68 -5.89
C TRP A 89 -2.84 12.77 -6.09
N ASN A 90 -1.61 12.53 -5.64
CA ASN A 90 -0.47 13.45 -5.77
C ASN A 90 -0.74 14.88 -5.25
N ALA A 91 -1.56 15.05 -4.21
CA ALA A 91 -1.76 16.35 -3.58
C ALA A 91 -0.53 16.79 -2.77
N ASP A 92 -0.27 18.09 -2.70
CA ASP A 92 0.78 18.61 -1.82
C ASP A 92 0.49 18.28 -0.35
N VAL A 93 1.53 17.97 0.41
CA VAL A 93 1.47 17.68 1.85
C VAL A 93 1.01 18.91 2.60
N LEU A 94 0.23 18.72 3.66
CA LEU A 94 -0.21 19.79 4.56
C LEU A 94 0.97 20.67 5.01
N GLU A 95 0.83 21.97 4.78
CA GLU A 95 1.84 22.97 5.17
C GLU A 95 2.05 23.01 6.69
N GLY A 96 3.25 23.46 7.09
CA GLY A 96 3.63 23.63 8.49
C GLY A 96 4.90 22.88 8.89
N THR A 97 5.15 22.80 10.19
CA THR A 97 6.34 22.17 10.78
C THR A 97 6.01 20.99 11.69
N GLN A 98 4.72 20.67 11.86
CA GLN A 98 4.27 19.52 12.64
C GLN A 98 4.80 18.22 12.04
N GLN A 99 5.21 17.31 12.92
CA GLN A 99 5.51 15.94 12.58
C GLN A 99 4.23 15.11 12.65
N PHE A 100 4.09 14.17 11.72
CA PHE A 100 2.94 13.28 11.64
C PHE A 100 3.27 11.93 12.27
N PRO A 101 2.45 11.44 13.20
CA PRO A 101 2.51 10.03 13.61
C PRO A 101 2.47 9.14 12.37
N THR A 102 3.34 8.14 12.34
CA THR A 102 3.53 7.30 11.16
C THR A 102 3.16 5.84 11.45
N VAL A 103 2.35 5.26 10.55
CA VAL A 103 1.90 3.87 10.64
C VAL A 103 2.37 3.10 9.40
N VAL A 104 3.00 1.94 9.62
CA VAL A 104 3.21 0.94 8.57
C VAL A 104 2.07 -0.07 8.62
N LEU A 105 1.31 -0.17 7.52
CA LEU A 105 0.15 -1.05 7.41
C LEU A 105 0.45 -2.27 6.53
N SER A 106 0.15 -3.46 7.05
CA SER A 106 0.33 -4.76 6.41
C SER A 106 -1.01 -5.41 6.03
N HIS A 107 -1.19 -5.75 4.74
CA HIS A 107 -2.47 -6.26 4.22
C HIS A 107 -2.80 -7.71 4.64
N GLY A 108 -4.01 -8.21 4.36
CA GLY A 108 -4.35 -9.63 4.58
C GLY A 108 -3.77 -10.58 3.53
N LEU A 109 -3.93 -11.89 3.75
CA LEU A 109 -3.69 -12.89 2.71
C LEU A 109 -4.64 -12.64 1.54
N SER A 110 -4.19 -12.83 0.29
CA SER A 110 -4.93 -12.54 -0.95
C SER A 110 -5.35 -11.08 -1.14
N ALA A 111 -4.86 -10.18 -0.28
CA ALA A 111 -5.15 -8.75 -0.37
C ALA A 111 -4.03 -7.99 -1.10
N CYS A 112 -4.13 -6.65 -1.15
CA CYS A 112 -3.14 -5.74 -1.74
C CYS A 112 -3.16 -4.39 -1.01
N ARG A 113 -2.18 -3.52 -1.30
CA ARG A 113 -1.98 -2.20 -0.65
C ARG A 113 -3.21 -1.28 -0.66
N PHE A 114 -4.07 -1.36 -1.67
CA PHE A 114 -5.25 -0.48 -1.81
C PHE A 114 -6.53 -1.03 -1.17
N LEU A 115 -6.57 -2.29 -0.72
CA LEU A 115 -7.81 -2.86 -0.15
C LEU A 115 -8.21 -2.25 1.20
N TYR A 116 -7.27 -1.63 1.90
CA TYR A 116 -7.50 -0.93 3.17
C TYR A 116 -7.64 0.59 3.01
N SER A 117 -7.90 1.07 1.78
CA SER A 117 -7.91 2.51 1.50
C SER A 117 -8.86 3.30 2.39
N SER A 118 -10.06 2.79 2.73
CA SER A 118 -10.96 3.48 3.66
C SER A 118 -10.30 3.72 5.03
N LEU A 119 -9.59 2.72 5.57
CA LEU A 119 -8.89 2.85 6.86
C LEU A 119 -7.73 3.83 6.75
N CYS A 120 -6.86 3.67 5.75
CA CYS A 120 -5.69 4.53 5.57
C CYS A 120 -6.08 5.99 5.33
N MET A 121 -7.14 6.21 4.53
CA MET A 121 -7.72 7.52 4.26
C MET A 121 -8.30 8.15 5.53
N GLN A 122 -8.99 7.39 6.38
CA GLN A 122 -9.51 7.89 7.65
C GLN A 122 -8.37 8.31 8.59
N LEU A 123 -7.33 7.50 8.72
CA LEU A 123 -6.14 7.84 9.51
C LEU A 123 -5.46 9.11 8.98
N ALA A 124 -5.26 9.21 7.66
CA ALA A 124 -4.71 10.42 7.03
C ALA A 124 -5.57 11.66 7.26
N SER A 125 -6.90 11.54 7.22
CA SER A 125 -7.79 12.65 7.55
C SER A 125 -7.69 13.12 9.01
N HIS A 126 -7.13 12.30 9.90
CA HIS A 126 -6.88 12.60 11.31
C HIS A 126 -5.42 12.99 11.60
N GLY A 127 -4.60 13.25 10.58
CA GLY A 127 -3.25 13.76 10.78
C GLY A 127 -2.16 12.68 10.81
N ILE A 128 -2.46 11.45 10.39
CA ILE A 128 -1.53 10.31 10.47
C ILE A 128 -0.99 9.97 9.07
N VAL A 129 0.32 9.79 8.95
CA VAL A 129 0.90 9.24 7.71
C VAL A 129 0.80 7.71 7.74
N VAL A 130 0.28 7.11 6.69
CA VAL A 130 0.14 5.65 6.59
C VAL A 130 0.87 5.12 5.36
N ALA A 131 1.82 4.21 5.57
CA ALA A 131 2.50 3.45 4.54
C ALA A 131 1.89 2.05 4.42
N ALA A 132 0.97 1.87 3.48
CA ALA A 132 0.37 0.56 3.21
C ALA A 132 1.27 -0.27 2.29
N VAL A 133 1.94 -1.27 2.84
CA VAL A 133 2.94 -2.11 2.15
C VAL A 133 2.25 -3.09 1.20
N GLU A 134 2.79 -3.22 -0.02
CA GLU A 134 2.48 -4.29 -0.97
C GLU A 134 3.51 -5.41 -0.84
N HIS A 135 3.08 -6.57 -0.34
CA HIS A 135 3.98 -7.68 -0.07
C HIS A 135 4.28 -8.52 -1.31
N LYS A 136 5.55 -8.90 -1.49
CA LYS A 136 6.06 -9.73 -2.60
C LYS A 136 6.32 -11.18 -2.21
N ASP A 137 5.74 -11.62 -1.11
CA ASP A 137 5.86 -12.97 -0.54
C ASP A 137 4.91 -14.01 -1.16
N GLU A 138 4.34 -13.74 -2.34
CA GLU A 138 3.28 -14.55 -2.97
C GLU A 138 1.96 -14.59 -2.17
N SER A 139 1.78 -13.73 -1.15
CA SER A 139 0.53 -13.63 -0.39
C SER A 139 -0.45 -12.61 -0.96
N ALA A 140 0.02 -11.62 -1.71
CA ALA A 140 -0.84 -10.62 -2.35
C ALA A 140 -1.64 -11.23 -3.52
N ALA A 141 -2.81 -10.66 -3.87
CA ALA A 141 -3.57 -11.13 -5.03
C ALA A 141 -2.74 -11.07 -6.31
N SER A 142 -2.08 -9.94 -6.49
CA SER A 142 -1.10 -9.66 -7.54
C SER A 142 -0.15 -8.61 -6.97
N THR A 143 1.08 -8.59 -7.43
CA THR A 143 2.02 -7.50 -7.20
C THR A 143 3.06 -7.53 -8.31
N PHE A 144 3.91 -6.51 -8.37
CA PHE A 144 4.98 -6.47 -9.35
C PHE A 144 6.19 -5.71 -8.82
N PHE A 145 7.31 -5.90 -9.51
CA PHE A 145 8.53 -5.13 -9.33
C PHE A 145 9.26 -5.03 -10.69
N TYR A 146 10.33 -4.23 -10.73
CA TYR A 146 11.27 -4.21 -11.85
C TYR A 146 12.56 -4.91 -11.44
N GLU A 147 12.99 -5.92 -12.18
CA GLU A 147 14.19 -6.72 -11.84
C GLU A 147 15.47 -5.87 -11.76
N ASN A 148 15.56 -4.85 -12.61
CA ASN A 148 16.69 -3.92 -12.70
C ASN A 148 16.26 -2.68 -13.51
N GLU A 149 17.15 -1.69 -13.57
CA GLU A 149 16.97 -0.45 -14.33
C GLU A 149 16.59 -0.70 -15.80
N SER A 150 17.22 -1.66 -16.48
CA SER A 150 16.88 -1.97 -17.88
C SER A 150 15.43 -2.46 -18.04
N LYS A 151 14.93 -3.28 -17.11
CA LYS A 151 13.52 -3.69 -17.11
C LYS A 151 12.58 -2.53 -16.79
N TYR A 152 12.97 -1.65 -15.87
CA TYR A 152 12.23 -0.43 -15.55
C TYR A 152 12.11 0.50 -16.77
N LEU A 153 13.22 0.84 -17.42
CA LEU A 153 13.24 1.72 -18.59
C LEU A 153 12.46 1.16 -19.79
N SER A 154 12.35 -0.17 -19.89
CA SER A 154 11.53 -0.84 -20.91
C SER A 154 10.07 -1.05 -20.49
N GLY A 155 9.68 -0.63 -19.28
CA GLY A 155 8.34 -0.83 -18.71
C GLY A 155 7.98 -2.29 -18.44
N LYS A 156 8.97 -3.21 -18.44
CA LYS A 156 8.73 -4.64 -18.26
C LYS A 156 8.63 -4.98 -16.77
N LYS A 157 7.40 -5.08 -16.28
CA LYS A 157 7.08 -5.53 -14.92
C LYS A 157 7.30 -7.04 -14.78
N SER A 158 7.87 -7.46 -13.64
CA SER A 158 7.88 -8.86 -13.20
C SER A 158 6.77 -9.03 -12.17
N THR A 159 5.73 -9.79 -12.56
CA THR A 159 4.51 -9.96 -11.78
C THR A 159 4.60 -11.20 -10.89
N ILE A 160 4.22 -11.05 -9.62
CA ILE A 160 4.02 -12.15 -8.68
C ILE A 160 2.51 -12.28 -8.43
N ILE A 161 1.98 -13.49 -8.63
CA ILE A 161 0.57 -13.80 -8.38
C ILE A 161 0.46 -14.63 -7.10
N PHE A 162 -0.68 -14.49 -6.41
CA PHE A 162 -1.01 -15.27 -5.23
C PHE A 162 -0.67 -16.77 -5.38
N ARG A 163 0.08 -17.31 -4.42
CA ARG A 163 0.34 -18.74 -4.33
C ARG A 163 -0.79 -19.45 -3.59
N THR A 164 -1.58 -20.20 -4.35
CA THR A 164 -2.54 -21.15 -3.79
C THR A 164 -1.79 -22.29 -3.11
N VAL A 165 -2.04 -22.46 -1.81
CA VAL A 165 -1.59 -23.64 -1.05
C VAL A 165 -2.80 -24.57 -0.96
N SER A 166 -2.67 -25.81 -1.45
CA SER A 166 -3.80 -26.74 -1.50
C SER A 166 -4.36 -26.98 -0.09
N ALA A 167 -5.68 -27.00 0.05
CA ALA A 167 -6.32 -27.42 1.30
C ALA A 167 -6.00 -28.88 1.67
N THR A 168 -5.62 -29.71 0.68
CA THR A 168 -5.19 -31.10 0.88
C THR A 168 -3.71 -31.26 1.23
N SER A 169 -2.94 -30.16 1.26
CA SER A 169 -1.54 -30.20 1.71
C SER A 169 -1.49 -30.59 3.18
N ASP A 170 -0.50 -31.39 3.58
CA ASP A 170 -0.21 -31.62 4.99
C ASP A 170 -0.04 -30.30 5.75
N THR A 171 -0.56 -30.25 6.98
CA THR A 171 -0.56 -29.04 7.82
C THR A 171 0.85 -28.49 8.04
N GLY A 172 1.85 -29.37 8.16
CA GLY A 172 3.25 -28.97 8.27
C GLY A 172 3.74 -28.17 7.06
N HIS A 173 3.41 -28.62 5.84
CA HIS A 173 3.75 -27.88 4.62
C HIS A 173 3.10 -26.50 4.57
N GLN A 174 1.81 -26.40 4.92
CA GLN A 174 1.11 -25.11 4.94
C GLN A 174 1.76 -24.14 5.93
N LEU A 175 2.10 -24.62 7.13
CA LEU A 175 2.75 -23.82 8.15
C LEU A 175 4.15 -23.37 7.72
N LEU A 176 4.93 -24.22 7.04
CA LEU A 176 6.25 -23.85 6.52
C LEU A 176 6.16 -22.72 5.49
N VAL A 177 5.21 -22.81 4.55
CA VAL A 177 4.99 -21.74 3.56
C VAL A 177 4.57 -20.44 4.25
N ARG A 178 3.62 -20.49 5.18
CA ARG A 178 3.14 -19.29 5.88
C ARG A 178 4.19 -18.67 6.81
N ARG A 179 5.06 -19.47 7.43
CA ARG A 179 6.20 -18.95 8.22
C ARG A 179 7.21 -18.21 7.35
N ARG A 180 7.61 -18.81 6.22
CA ARG A 180 8.50 -18.15 5.25
C ARG A 180 7.92 -16.81 4.78
N GLN A 181 6.62 -16.79 4.48
CA GLN A 181 5.90 -15.58 4.14
C GLN A 181 5.98 -14.53 5.25
N LEU A 182 5.65 -14.88 6.49
CA LEU A 182 5.76 -13.95 7.62
C LEU A 182 7.16 -13.36 7.79
N ASP A 183 8.21 -14.15 7.56
CA ASP A 183 9.59 -13.66 7.63
C ASP A 183 9.89 -12.61 6.56
N ILE A 184 9.45 -12.84 5.31
CA ILE A 184 9.56 -11.87 4.21
C ILE A 184 8.76 -10.62 4.55
N ARG A 185 7.50 -10.77 4.97
CA ARG A 185 6.61 -9.64 5.27
C ARG A 185 7.13 -8.77 6.40
N ALA A 186 7.72 -9.37 7.44
CA ALA A 186 8.35 -8.62 8.52
C ALA A 186 9.56 -7.82 8.02
N SER A 187 10.36 -8.41 7.14
CA SER A 187 11.49 -7.72 6.50
C SER A 187 11.00 -6.58 5.59
N GLU A 188 9.91 -6.77 4.84
CA GLU A 188 9.30 -5.71 4.01
C GLU A 188 8.73 -4.56 4.84
N CYS A 189 8.08 -4.83 5.99
CA CYS A 189 7.63 -3.78 6.90
C CYS A 189 8.82 -2.99 7.48
N SER A 190 9.90 -3.69 7.86
CA SER A 190 11.13 -3.05 8.36
C SER A 190 11.79 -2.19 7.28
N ARG A 191 11.83 -2.66 6.03
CA ARG A 191 12.31 -1.87 4.87
C ARG A 191 11.42 -0.68 4.56
N ALA A 192 10.10 -0.80 4.72
CA ALA A 192 9.21 0.35 4.58
C ALA A 192 9.52 1.42 5.62
N LEU A 193 9.86 1.03 6.85
CA LEU A 193 10.35 1.96 7.87
C LEU A 193 11.71 2.56 7.51
N ASP A 194 12.66 1.76 7.01
CA ASP A 194 13.95 2.27 6.51
C ASP A 194 13.78 3.31 5.41
N PHE A 195 12.84 3.06 4.49
CA PHE A 195 12.46 3.99 3.43
C PHE A 195 11.91 5.30 4.03
N LEU A 196 10.98 5.22 4.98
CA LEU A 196 10.40 6.39 5.65
C LEU A 196 11.45 7.19 6.44
N ILE A 197 12.39 6.52 7.11
CA ILE A 197 13.55 7.16 7.75
C ILE A 197 14.37 7.91 6.70
N GLY A 198 14.65 7.29 5.55
CA GLY A 198 15.38 7.94 4.44
C GLY A 198 14.68 9.18 3.90
N VAL A 199 13.35 9.11 3.72
CA VAL A 199 12.52 10.25 3.33
C VAL A 199 12.61 11.36 4.39
N ASN A 200 12.47 11.01 5.67
CA ASN A 200 12.49 11.98 6.77
C ASN A 200 13.85 12.69 6.89
N GLU A 201 14.95 11.98 6.65
CA GLU A 201 16.31 12.54 6.63
C GLU A 201 16.61 13.36 5.36
N GLY A 202 15.77 13.26 4.33
CA GLY A 202 15.98 13.90 3.04
C GLY A 202 17.05 13.22 2.20
N ARG A 203 17.24 11.90 2.36
CA ARG A 203 18.01 11.09 1.41
C ARG A 203 17.26 11.03 0.08
N CYS A 204 17.99 10.90 -1.04
CA CYS A 204 17.41 10.78 -2.39
C CYS A 204 16.63 9.47 -2.54
N CYS A 205 15.40 9.46 -2.04
CA CYS A 205 14.46 8.36 -2.17
C CYS A 205 13.75 8.48 -3.51
N GLU A 206 14.25 7.76 -4.51
CA GLU A 206 13.62 7.71 -5.83
C GLU A 206 12.27 6.97 -5.77
N ASN A 207 11.28 7.49 -6.51
CA ASN A 207 10.03 6.80 -6.80
C ASN A 207 9.99 6.37 -8.27
N LEU A 208 10.21 5.08 -8.54
CA LEU A 208 10.16 4.52 -9.89
C LEU A 208 8.77 4.62 -10.55
N LEU A 209 7.70 4.85 -9.79
CA LEU A 209 6.34 4.96 -10.36
C LEU A 209 5.98 6.39 -10.76
N ASP A 210 6.63 7.38 -10.15
CA ASP A 210 6.44 8.80 -10.42
C ASP A 210 7.73 9.57 -10.09
N PRO A 211 8.75 9.53 -10.96
CA PRO A 211 10.07 10.11 -10.68
C PRO A 211 10.06 11.64 -10.47
N GLU A 212 9.03 12.31 -10.97
CA GLU A 212 8.87 13.77 -10.88
C GLU A 212 8.14 14.22 -9.60
N THR A 213 7.74 13.27 -8.74
CA THR A 213 7.01 13.59 -7.52
C THR A 213 7.86 14.37 -6.53
N LYS A 214 7.33 15.49 -6.03
CA LYS A 214 7.96 16.31 -4.98
C LYS A 214 7.44 15.99 -3.58
N ILE A 215 6.48 15.08 -3.46
CA ILE A 215 5.80 14.78 -2.19
C ILE A 215 6.77 14.18 -1.18
N LEU A 216 7.71 13.34 -1.61
CA LEU A 216 8.74 12.78 -0.74
C LEU A 216 9.65 13.88 -0.16
N GLU A 217 9.99 14.90 -0.95
CA GLU A 217 10.76 16.06 -0.46
C GLU A 217 9.95 16.88 0.55
N GLN A 218 8.64 17.05 0.33
CA GLN A 218 7.74 17.76 1.24
C GLN A 218 7.57 17.05 2.60
N LEU A 219 7.80 15.73 2.66
CA LEU A 219 7.75 14.94 3.90
C LEU A 219 9.07 14.96 4.70
N LYS A 220 10.13 15.59 4.18
CA LYS A 220 11.42 15.70 4.86
C LYS A 220 11.26 16.38 6.23
N GLY A 221 11.71 15.70 7.29
CA GLY A 221 11.61 16.17 8.68
C GLY A 221 10.18 16.23 9.23
N ARG A 222 9.18 15.71 8.50
CA ARG A 222 7.76 15.79 8.85
C ARG A 222 7.20 14.48 9.38
N LEU A 223 7.99 13.42 9.50
CA LEU A 223 7.54 12.13 10.03
C LEU A 223 8.00 11.96 11.48
N ASP A 224 7.05 11.71 12.38
CA ASP A 224 7.35 11.17 13.71
C ASP A 224 7.57 9.67 13.59
N LEU A 225 8.84 9.29 13.61
CA LEU A 225 9.30 7.90 13.49
C LEU A 225 9.77 7.34 14.84
N GLU A 226 9.82 8.16 15.89
CA GLU A 226 10.13 7.68 17.25
C GLU A 226 8.97 6.87 17.82
N THR A 227 7.74 7.22 17.42
CA THR A 227 6.51 6.48 17.76
C THR A 227 5.92 5.74 16.55
N ALA A 228 6.76 5.31 15.60
CA ALA A 228 6.26 4.57 14.43
C ALA A 228 5.53 3.28 14.87
N SER A 229 4.30 3.06 14.40
CA SER A 229 3.50 1.89 14.80
C SER A 229 3.18 0.96 13.64
N LEU A 230 2.81 -0.27 13.96
CA LEU A 230 2.38 -1.29 13.01
C LEU A 230 0.87 -1.52 13.10
N MET A 231 0.22 -1.59 11.94
CA MET A 231 -1.16 -2.05 11.84
C MET A 231 -1.27 -3.15 10.79
N GLY A 232 -2.20 -4.08 10.99
CA GLY A 232 -2.42 -5.12 10.00
C GLY A 232 -3.69 -5.91 10.27
N HIS A 233 -4.24 -6.47 9.19
CA HIS A 233 -5.49 -7.24 9.24
C HIS A 233 -5.25 -8.70 8.85
N SER A 234 -5.86 -9.64 9.57
CA SER A 234 -5.76 -11.08 9.31
C SER A 234 -4.29 -11.51 9.25
N PHE A 235 -3.78 -11.99 8.11
CA PHE A 235 -2.37 -12.32 7.97
C PHE A 235 -1.45 -11.12 8.23
N GLY A 236 -1.89 -9.91 7.90
CA GLY A 236 -1.22 -8.65 8.27
C GLY A 236 -1.10 -8.44 9.77
N GLY A 237 -2.09 -8.90 10.56
CA GLY A 237 -2.02 -8.87 12.02
C GLY A 237 -1.00 -9.89 12.57
N ALA A 238 -0.85 -11.04 11.93
CA ALA A 238 0.26 -11.95 12.27
C ALA A 238 1.61 -11.32 11.91
N THR A 239 1.69 -10.60 10.78
CA THR A 239 2.89 -9.85 10.40
C THR A 239 3.22 -8.77 11.43
N THR A 240 2.26 -7.99 11.95
CA THR A 240 2.59 -6.98 12.97
C THR A 240 3.24 -7.59 14.20
N LEU A 241 2.75 -8.73 14.69
CA LEU A 241 3.33 -9.45 15.82
C LEU A 241 4.77 -9.92 15.54
N VAL A 242 5.00 -10.52 14.36
CA VAL A 242 6.33 -11.01 13.98
C VAL A 242 7.31 -9.87 13.77
N THR A 243 6.88 -8.78 13.14
CA THR A 243 7.73 -7.59 12.93
C THR A 243 8.07 -6.94 14.26
N ALA A 244 7.09 -6.71 15.13
CA ALA A 244 7.34 -6.11 16.45
C ALA A 244 8.28 -6.96 17.33
N ALA A 245 8.29 -8.29 17.14
CA ALA A 245 9.24 -9.17 17.81
C ALA A 245 10.67 -9.11 17.24
N LYS A 246 10.85 -8.60 16.02
CA LYS A 246 12.14 -8.57 15.29
C LYS A 246 12.73 -7.18 15.14
N ASP A 247 11.91 -6.14 15.18
CA ASP A 247 12.29 -4.75 14.95
C ASP A 247 11.71 -3.86 16.04
N ASP A 248 12.58 -3.44 16.97
CA ASP A 248 12.24 -2.69 18.20
C ASP A 248 11.99 -1.20 17.94
N ARG A 249 12.18 -0.74 16.70
CA ARG A 249 11.87 0.63 16.27
C ARG A 249 10.37 0.88 16.23
N PHE A 250 9.56 -0.15 16.02
CA PHE A 250 8.11 -0.05 16.10
C PHE A 250 7.63 -0.02 17.57
N LYS A 251 6.67 0.86 17.86
CA LYS A 251 6.08 1.09 19.20
C LYS A 251 4.61 0.67 19.25
#